data_AF-A0A7V1AL52-F1
#
_entry.id   AF-A0A7V1AL52-F1
#
_cell.length_a   1.000
_cell.length_b   1.000
_cell.length_c   1.000
_cell.angle_alpha   90.00
_cell.angle_beta   90.00
_cell.angle_gamma   90.00
#
_symmetry.space_group_name_H-M   'P 1'
#
loop_
_entity.id
_entity.type
_entity.pdbx_description
1 polymer ?
#
loop_
_entity_poly.entity_id
_entity_poly.type
_entity_poly.pdbx_seq_one_letter_code
_entity_poly.pdbx_strand_id
1 'polypeptide(L)'
;MTNIVPSAPTSVGIAAGDAVVDLWWSAPDTNTDGSELDDLEGFNIYQGTVSGSYDPAPINGSYPYSGLGFTDINVTNGQTYYYIIKAVDYSGNESPASVEVSDTPDVVDDPPLAPANPAITEKAAELLLTWDSNYETDLAGYNVYKGTSSGSYSLVATLGAYEWYVDQNVSAGQTYYYVVTAEDYGGNESGYSNEVSGEIGQGDIWIISPTSASPAILNYQNRVQIRYNYNAFDRLVSEVYLGIINSDTGEIVYTESEWKPPLPSLGHEPYFIWNGKYSFGPNEGICVLDGWYDTKLYLKVFEFLGTYAETSERRNIQMVGCISSMIKIIEPNEQPITDNNFTFNSAGPGVCNVTATGTSGISSENPKLEWSIDTISGSTLTSNPQNRKGPNITFTFTGLPSLNSEFSNKTLTLTYPNVSGTQDTQTVQTFFSKNALNNPGSGDPNWYYYWSQTEASSGNHQYDPATPNYGYYIWGDPHFYIGSPASGINSWTGHDGIDTFAETCLHENQHKINYQTWWVPIGGYNAQLDQDGDYVLDSAEPALNLDPTKWDTDGDGWNDEHDIAYDAEFNWSAGRADSEDWSNPGHQSSK
;
A
#
# COMPACT_ATOMS: atom_id res chain seq x y z
N MET A 1 30.72 1.61 -0.17
CA MET A 1 30.38 2.73 -1.07
C MET A 1 30.70 4.01 -0.32
N THR A 2 30.97 5.13 -0.99
CA THR A 2 31.09 6.42 -0.28
C THR A 2 29.74 6.71 0.33
N ASN A 3 29.68 6.81 1.65
CA ASN A 3 28.45 7.16 2.35
C ASN A 3 28.20 8.66 2.13
N ILE A 4 27.11 8.99 1.45
CA ILE A 4 26.77 10.36 1.05
C ILE A 4 25.57 10.78 1.89
N VAL A 5 25.72 11.86 2.64
CA VAL A 5 24.68 12.27 3.59
C VAL A 5 23.42 12.76 2.86
N PRO A 6 22.24 12.65 3.51
CA PRO A 6 20.98 13.15 2.97
C PRO A 6 21.00 14.66 2.70
N SER A 7 20.16 15.13 1.77
CA SER A 7 19.87 16.57 1.66
C SER A 7 19.11 17.09 2.88
N ALA A 8 19.11 18.40 3.10
CA ALA A 8 18.41 19.01 4.23
C ALA A 8 16.88 18.85 4.10
N PRO A 9 16.15 18.66 5.22
CA PRO A 9 14.69 18.79 5.24
C PRO A 9 14.24 20.15 4.71
N THR A 10 13.07 20.16 4.06
CA THR A 10 12.50 21.37 3.44
C THR A 10 11.12 21.70 4.01
N SER A 11 10.53 22.81 3.58
CA SER A 11 9.17 23.23 3.99
C SER A 11 8.97 23.24 5.52
N VAL A 12 9.99 23.64 6.26
CA VAL A 12 9.93 23.66 7.72
C VAL A 12 8.97 24.73 8.19
N GLY A 13 8.05 24.35 9.06
CA GLY A 13 7.15 25.26 9.75
C GLY A 13 7.18 25.07 11.27
N ILE A 14 6.64 26.07 11.96
CA ILE A 14 6.59 26.17 13.42
C ILE A 14 5.32 26.89 13.84
N ALA A 15 4.72 26.45 14.95
CA ALA A 15 3.63 27.13 15.64
C ALA A 15 3.80 26.96 17.16
N ALA A 16 3.68 28.03 17.92
CA ALA A 16 3.72 27.98 19.37
C ALA A 16 2.32 28.10 19.99
N GLY A 17 2.15 27.48 21.16
CA GLY A 17 0.95 27.59 22.00
C GLY A 17 1.30 27.73 23.48
N ASP A 18 0.38 27.39 24.39
CA ASP A 18 0.63 27.44 25.84
C ASP A 18 1.60 26.33 26.28
N ALA A 19 2.84 26.73 26.56
CA ALA A 19 3.94 25.87 26.95
C ALA A 19 4.24 24.73 25.95
N VAL A 20 4.02 25.00 24.65
CA VAL A 20 4.25 24.05 23.56
C VAL A 20 4.78 24.75 22.31
N VAL A 21 5.64 24.06 21.55
CA VAL A 21 5.98 24.41 20.16
C VAL A 21 5.80 23.18 19.29
N ASP A 22 4.99 23.29 18.24
CA ASP A 22 4.83 22.29 17.21
C ASP A 22 5.68 22.64 15.97
N LEU A 23 6.39 21.65 15.44
CA LEU A 23 7.26 21.73 14.28
C LEU A 23 6.81 20.74 13.22
N TRP A 24 6.99 21.06 11.93
CA TRP A 24 6.80 20.11 10.84
C TRP A 24 7.71 20.41 9.66
N TRP A 25 7.95 19.41 8.81
CA TRP A 25 8.84 19.52 7.66
C TRP A 25 8.53 18.47 6.58
N SER A 26 9.11 18.67 5.40
CA SER A 26 9.15 17.67 4.32
C SER A 26 10.48 16.93 4.33
N ALA A 27 10.42 15.59 4.20
CA ALA A 27 11.61 14.76 4.03
C ALA A 27 12.38 15.12 2.74
N PRO A 28 13.70 14.95 2.72
CA PRO A 28 14.47 15.00 1.48
C PRO A 28 14.22 13.74 0.63
N ASP A 29 14.20 13.90 -0.70
CA ASP A 29 14.09 12.76 -1.65
C ASP A 29 15.46 12.39 -2.27
N THR A 30 16.52 13.13 -1.93
CA THR A 30 17.87 12.95 -2.52
C THR A 30 18.99 13.16 -1.50
N ASN A 31 20.14 12.54 -1.77
CA ASN A 31 21.41 12.83 -1.12
C ASN A 31 21.98 14.19 -1.54
N THR A 32 22.98 14.68 -0.82
CA THR A 32 23.61 15.98 -1.10
C THR A 32 24.29 16.09 -2.48
N ASP A 33 24.59 14.96 -3.14
CA ASP A 33 25.11 14.92 -4.50
C ASP A 33 24.03 14.79 -5.58
N GLY A 34 22.75 14.72 -5.18
CA GLY A 34 21.58 14.58 -6.05
C GLY A 34 21.23 13.13 -6.43
N SER A 35 21.92 12.13 -5.88
CA SER A 35 21.47 10.73 -5.97
C SER A 35 20.19 10.50 -5.16
N GLU A 36 19.44 9.45 -5.52
CA GLU A 36 18.23 9.03 -4.79
C GLU A 36 18.57 8.68 -3.34
N LEU A 37 17.69 9.06 -2.41
CA LEU A 37 17.83 8.73 -0.98
C LEU A 37 17.01 7.47 -0.67
N ASP A 38 17.70 6.36 -0.40
CA ASP A 38 17.09 5.05 -0.12
C ASP A 38 17.40 4.52 1.29
N ASP A 39 18.15 5.28 2.10
CA ASP A 39 18.66 4.89 3.41
C ASP A 39 18.36 5.91 4.55
N LEU A 40 17.31 6.72 4.40
CA LEU A 40 16.85 7.66 5.44
C LEU A 40 16.34 6.89 6.68
N GLU A 41 16.98 7.11 7.83
CA GLU A 41 16.61 6.55 9.14
C GLU A 41 15.61 7.44 9.88
N GLY A 42 15.79 8.77 9.84
CA GLY A 42 14.92 9.71 10.54
C GLY A 42 15.46 11.13 10.62
N PHE A 43 15.11 11.85 11.68
CA PHE A 43 15.43 13.26 11.87
C PHE A 43 15.92 13.59 13.28
N ASN A 44 16.92 14.46 13.37
CA ASN A 44 17.34 15.10 14.62
C ASN A 44 16.87 16.55 14.66
N ILE A 45 16.21 16.92 15.76
CA ILE A 45 15.67 18.26 15.99
C ILE A 45 16.56 18.97 17.00
N TYR A 46 17.11 20.11 16.62
CA TYR A 46 17.97 20.92 17.48
C TYR A 46 17.26 22.22 17.87
N GLN A 47 17.37 22.59 19.14
CA GLN A 47 16.75 23.77 19.73
C GLN A 47 17.83 24.75 20.24
N GLY A 48 17.55 26.05 20.22
CA GLY A 48 18.32 27.07 20.92
C GLY A 48 17.45 28.25 21.35
N THR A 49 17.96 29.09 22.25
CA THR A 49 17.30 30.34 22.69
C THR A 49 17.88 31.60 22.02
N VAL A 50 18.86 31.41 21.13
CA VAL A 50 19.52 32.47 20.38
C VAL A 50 19.69 32.00 18.93
N SER A 51 19.23 32.80 17.96
CA SER A 51 19.35 32.50 16.54
C SER A 51 20.79 32.12 16.16
N GLY A 52 20.92 30.99 15.45
CA GLY A 52 22.18 30.41 15.01
C GLY A 52 22.99 29.70 16.10
N SER A 53 22.45 29.53 17.30
CA SER A 53 23.12 28.87 18.43
C SER A 53 22.21 27.84 19.07
N TYR A 54 22.48 26.56 18.82
CA TYR A 54 21.68 25.42 19.28
C TYR A 54 22.42 24.58 20.30
N ASP A 55 21.68 23.87 21.14
CA ASP A 55 22.24 22.87 22.04
C ASP A 55 22.87 21.71 21.24
N PRO A 56 23.94 21.09 21.74
CA PRO A 56 24.67 20.06 21.00
C PRO A 56 23.93 18.71 20.93
N ALA A 57 22.97 18.49 21.82
CA ALA A 57 22.13 17.29 21.82
C ALA A 57 20.77 17.62 21.21
N PRO A 58 20.24 16.76 20.32
CA PRO A 58 18.92 16.97 19.76
C PRO A 58 17.82 16.66 20.79
N ILE A 59 16.67 17.30 20.65
CA ILE A 59 15.57 17.23 21.64
C ILE A 59 14.68 16.00 21.48
N ASN A 60 14.80 15.25 20.38
CA ASN A 60 14.13 13.97 20.17
C ASN A 60 14.75 12.77 20.93
N GLY A 61 15.84 12.98 21.67
CA GLY A 61 16.49 11.94 22.46
C GLY A 61 17.60 11.20 21.71
N SER A 62 17.85 9.94 22.08
CA SER A 62 19.02 9.16 21.61
C SER A 62 18.88 8.56 20.22
N TYR A 63 17.67 8.54 19.64
CA TYR A 63 17.38 7.91 18.36
C TYR A 63 16.76 8.94 17.38
N PRO A 64 17.06 8.86 16.07
CA PRO A 64 16.42 9.70 15.07
C PRO A 64 14.89 9.57 15.10
N TYR A 65 14.19 10.69 15.02
CA TYR A 65 12.74 10.75 14.99
C TYR A 65 12.20 10.40 13.60
N SER A 66 11.25 9.47 13.49
CA SER A 66 10.76 8.99 12.18
C SER A 66 9.56 9.77 11.62
N GLY A 67 8.94 10.64 12.42
CA GLY A 67 7.80 11.45 11.99
C GLY A 67 8.20 12.71 11.21
N LEU A 68 7.20 13.33 10.57
CA LEU A 68 7.33 14.60 9.83
C LEU A 68 6.82 15.82 10.62
N GLY A 69 6.43 15.62 11.88
CA GLY A 69 6.08 16.68 12.81
C GLY A 69 6.48 16.32 14.24
N PHE A 70 6.95 17.30 15.02
CA PHE A 70 7.49 17.10 16.36
C PHE A 70 7.01 18.18 17.32
N THR A 71 6.65 17.76 18.53
CA THR A 71 6.12 18.64 19.57
C THR A 71 7.10 18.78 20.71
N ASP A 72 7.52 20.01 20.94
CA ASP A 72 8.37 20.39 22.04
C ASP A 72 7.54 20.95 23.20
N ILE A 73 7.33 20.12 24.21
CA ILE A 73 6.62 20.46 25.45
C ILE A 73 7.56 20.98 26.55
N ASN A 74 8.86 21.12 26.28
CA ASN A 74 9.86 21.56 27.26
C ASN A 74 10.23 23.04 27.08
N VAL A 75 9.26 23.84 26.67
CA VAL A 75 9.40 25.28 26.40
C VAL A 75 8.74 26.12 27.47
N THR A 76 9.13 27.39 27.57
CA THR A 76 8.57 28.35 28.54
C THR A 76 7.94 29.53 27.82
N ASN A 77 6.73 29.92 28.25
CA ASN A 77 6.03 31.08 27.70
C ASN A 77 6.84 32.38 27.85
N GLY A 78 6.82 33.19 26.80
CA GLY A 78 7.55 34.44 26.68
C GLY A 78 9.03 34.29 26.29
N GLN A 79 9.52 33.06 26.08
CA GLN A 79 10.87 32.80 25.58
C GLN A 79 10.81 32.39 24.10
N THR A 80 11.52 33.09 23.22
CA THR A 80 11.65 32.68 21.81
C THR A 80 12.61 31.49 21.71
N TYR A 81 12.20 30.47 20.98
CA TYR A 81 13.01 29.29 20.67
C TYR A 81 13.28 29.23 19.17
N TYR A 82 14.48 28.77 18.80
CA TYR A 82 14.97 28.62 17.43
C TYR A 82 15.25 27.15 17.16
N TYR A 83 14.79 26.64 16.02
CA TYR A 83 14.88 25.23 15.66
C TYR A 83 15.51 25.02 14.29
N ILE A 84 16.30 23.97 14.19
CA ILE A 84 16.73 23.36 12.91
C ILE A 84 16.52 21.86 12.97
N ILE A 85 16.25 21.27 11.81
CA ILE A 85 16.08 19.84 11.64
C ILE A 85 17.16 19.33 10.69
N LYS A 86 17.71 18.15 10.99
CA LYS A 86 18.61 17.42 10.10
C LYS A 86 18.07 16.02 9.85
N ALA A 87 18.15 15.57 8.61
CA ALA A 87 17.89 14.18 8.25
C ALA A 87 19.10 13.31 8.64
N VAL A 88 18.84 12.06 9.02
CA VAL A 88 19.83 11.07 9.47
C VAL A 88 19.68 9.82 8.62
N ASP A 89 20.78 9.32 8.05
CA ASP A 89 20.81 8.02 7.34
C ASP A 89 21.04 6.83 8.29
N TYR A 90 20.84 5.60 7.84
CA TYR A 90 21.04 4.38 8.65
C TYR A 90 22.49 4.13 9.12
N SER A 91 23.45 4.93 8.65
CA SER A 91 24.82 4.92 9.15
C SER A 91 25.07 5.99 10.22
N GLY A 92 24.04 6.74 10.59
CA GLY A 92 24.06 7.80 11.59
C GLY A 92 24.66 9.12 11.10
N ASN A 93 24.80 9.36 9.78
CA ASN A 93 25.27 10.66 9.32
C ASN A 93 24.13 11.66 9.19
N GLU A 94 24.41 12.91 9.59
CA GLU A 94 23.44 13.99 9.49
C GLU A 94 23.59 14.81 8.21
N SER A 95 22.46 15.23 7.67
CA SER A 95 22.37 16.22 6.60
C SER A 95 22.89 17.60 7.03
N PRO A 96 23.09 18.53 6.08
CA PRO A 96 23.03 19.95 6.39
C PRO A 96 21.73 20.31 7.10
N ALA A 97 21.77 21.36 7.93
CA ALA A 97 20.59 21.85 8.63
C ALA A 97 19.52 22.38 7.66
N SER A 98 18.26 22.20 8.03
CA SER A 98 17.14 22.90 7.43
C SER A 98 17.27 24.42 7.54
N VAL A 99 16.32 25.15 6.96
CA VAL A 99 16.14 26.57 7.31
C VAL A 99 15.81 26.67 8.80
N GLU A 100 16.35 27.69 9.48
CA GLU A 100 16.01 27.99 10.88
C GLU A 100 14.58 28.55 10.94
N VAL A 101 13.78 28.03 11.87
CA VAL A 101 12.46 28.55 12.22
C VAL A 101 12.44 28.93 13.69
N SER A 102 11.57 29.86 14.08
CA SER A 102 11.50 30.32 15.48
C SER A 102 10.12 30.80 15.83
N ASP A 103 9.71 30.55 17.07
CA ASP A 103 8.46 31.05 17.62
C ASP A 103 8.56 31.26 19.15
N THR A 104 7.56 31.92 19.73
CA THR A 104 7.52 32.29 21.16
C THR A 104 6.22 31.80 21.80
N PRO A 105 6.26 30.69 22.56
CA PRO A 105 5.11 30.23 23.35
C PRO A 105 4.53 31.34 24.23
N ASP A 106 3.22 31.38 24.39
CA ASP A 106 2.52 32.32 25.28
C ASP A 106 1.31 31.65 25.93
N VAL A 107 0.75 32.26 26.97
CA VAL A 107 -0.46 31.76 27.67
C VAL A 107 -1.74 31.92 26.86
N VAL A 108 -1.64 32.44 25.64
CA VAL A 108 -2.74 32.56 24.70
C VAL A 108 -2.66 31.35 23.79
N ASP A 109 -3.73 30.57 23.81
CA ASP A 109 -3.94 29.47 22.88
C ASP A 109 -4.11 30.08 21.48
N ASP A 110 -3.09 29.92 20.63
CA ASP A 110 -3.10 30.45 19.28
C ASP A 110 -3.86 29.48 18.37
N PRO A 111 -4.69 29.99 17.43
CA PRO A 111 -5.39 29.10 16.51
C PRO A 111 -4.40 28.30 15.66
N PRO A 112 -4.78 27.11 15.17
CA PRO A 112 -3.95 26.35 14.25
C PRO A 112 -3.59 27.16 12.99
N LEU A 113 -2.66 26.66 12.20
CA LEU A 113 -2.40 27.21 10.88
C LEU A 113 -3.55 26.90 9.91
N ALA A 114 -3.69 27.78 8.92
CA ALA A 114 -4.57 27.54 7.78
C ALA A 114 -4.10 26.30 7.00
N PRO A 115 -4.99 25.36 6.65
CA PRO A 115 -4.64 24.19 5.85
C PRO A 115 -3.96 24.57 4.53
N ALA A 116 -2.90 23.84 4.16
CA ALA A 116 -2.12 24.10 2.95
C ALA A 116 -2.61 23.30 1.74
N ASN A 117 -2.23 23.78 0.54
CA ASN A 117 -2.45 23.12 -0.76
C ASN A 117 -3.87 22.53 -0.98
N PRO A 118 -4.95 23.29 -0.75
CA PRO A 118 -6.28 22.81 -1.07
C PRO A 118 -6.39 22.52 -2.58
N ALA A 119 -7.09 21.45 -2.94
CA ALA A 119 -7.28 21.01 -4.32
C ALA A 119 -8.69 20.44 -4.54
N ILE A 120 -9.24 20.66 -5.73
CA ILE A 120 -10.53 20.09 -6.15
C ILE A 120 -10.33 19.10 -7.29
N THR A 121 -10.93 17.92 -7.12
CA THR A 121 -11.12 16.93 -8.19
C THR A 121 -12.59 16.87 -8.58
N GLU A 122 -12.87 17.13 -9.86
CA GLU A 122 -14.21 17.04 -10.43
C GLU A 122 -14.62 15.57 -10.65
N LYS A 123 -15.83 15.22 -10.21
CA LYS A 123 -16.46 13.92 -10.50
C LYS A 123 -17.81 14.13 -11.20
N ALA A 124 -18.46 13.04 -11.62
CA ALA A 124 -19.66 13.10 -12.46
C ALA A 124 -20.84 13.90 -11.87
N ALA A 125 -20.97 14.01 -10.55
CA ALA A 125 -22.06 14.75 -9.89
C ALA A 125 -21.66 15.36 -8.52
N GLU A 126 -20.37 15.37 -8.19
CA GLU A 126 -19.86 15.83 -6.90
C GLU A 126 -18.47 16.44 -7.09
N LEU A 127 -18.03 17.25 -6.13
CA LEU A 127 -16.66 17.79 -6.07
C LEU A 127 -15.95 17.19 -4.86
N LEU A 128 -14.76 16.62 -5.06
CA LEU A 128 -13.89 16.16 -3.96
C LEU A 128 -12.85 17.25 -3.67
N LEU A 129 -12.85 17.75 -2.43
CA LEU A 129 -11.89 18.69 -1.90
C LEU A 129 -10.87 17.93 -1.03
N THR A 130 -9.58 18.21 -1.19
CA THR A 130 -8.47 17.67 -0.38
C THR A 130 -7.53 18.78 0.02
N TRP A 131 -6.76 18.61 1.09
CA TRP A 131 -5.72 19.54 1.56
C TRP A 131 -4.60 18.77 2.28
N ASP A 132 -3.49 19.44 2.59
CA ASP A 132 -2.40 18.86 3.37
C ASP A 132 -2.74 18.84 4.87
N SER A 133 -2.19 17.87 5.61
CA SER A 133 -2.38 17.74 7.05
C SER A 133 -1.77 18.91 7.82
N ASN A 134 -2.52 19.39 8.80
CA ASN A 134 -2.01 20.17 9.93
C ASN A 134 -1.37 19.23 10.96
N TYR A 135 -0.34 19.70 11.66
CA TYR A 135 0.50 18.89 12.56
C TYR A 135 0.49 19.38 14.01
N GLU A 136 -0.33 20.37 14.32
CA GLU A 136 -0.57 20.88 15.67
C GLU A 136 -1.19 19.79 16.55
N THR A 137 -0.66 19.60 17.76
CA THR A 137 -1.03 18.46 18.62
C THR A 137 -2.42 18.54 19.22
N ASP A 138 -2.97 19.74 19.27
CA ASP A 138 -4.30 20.05 19.77
C ASP A 138 -5.33 20.23 18.64
N LEU A 139 -4.97 19.89 17.39
CA LEU A 139 -5.89 19.90 16.26
C LEU A 139 -7.12 19.01 16.54
N ALA A 140 -8.31 19.63 16.55
CA ALA A 140 -9.59 18.93 16.68
C ALA A 140 -10.16 18.52 15.31
N GLY A 141 -9.94 19.33 14.28
CA GLY A 141 -10.41 19.03 12.93
C GLY A 141 -10.43 20.23 11.99
N TYR A 142 -11.33 20.18 11.00
CA TYR A 142 -11.41 21.15 9.92
C TYR A 142 -12.82 21.65 9.66
N ASN A 143 -12.95 22.92 9.29
CA ASN A 143 -14.21 23.51 8.83
C ASN A 143 -14.12 23.83 7.34
N VAL A 144 -15.09 23.36 6.56
CA VAL A 144 -15.17 23.57 5.11
C VAL A 144 -16.22 24.61 4.80
N TYR A 145 -15.80 25.62 4.05
CA TYR A 145 -16.65 26.73 3.62
C TYR A 145 -16.84 26.70 2.11
N LYS A 146 -18.06 27.03 1.66
CA LYS A 146 -18.46 27.02 0.25
C LYS A 146 -19.18 28.30 -0.13
N GLY A 147 -18.94 28.79 -1.34
CA GLY A 147 -19.63 29.92 -1.95
C GLY A 147 -19.94 29.71 -3.43
N THR A 148 -20.90 30.47 -3.97
CA THR A 148 -21.13 30.58 -5.44
C THR A 148 -20.43 31.80 -6.04
N SER A 149 -19.63 32.50 -5.25
CA SER A 149 -18.84 33.66 -5.66
C SER A 149 -17.57 33.72 -4.83
N SER A 150 -16.45 34.03 -5.49
CA SER A 150 -15.16 34.14 -4.83
C SER A 150 -15.20 35.16 -3.68
N GLY A 151 -14.57 34.82 -2.55
CA GLY A 151 -14.51 35.64 -1.35
C GLY A 151 -15.80 35.69 -0.50
N SER A 152 -16.83 34.91 -0.84
CA SER A 152 -18.10 34.90 -0.11
C SER A 152 -18.55 33.47 0.18
N TYR A 153 -18.25 32.99 1.38
CA TYR A 153 -18.46 31.60 1.77
C TYR A 153 -19.40 31.44 2.97
N SER A 154 -19.99 30.26 3.08
CA SER A 154 -20.73 29.79 4.25
C SER A 154 -20.22 28.42 4.66
N LEU A 155 -20.17 28.16 5.97
CA LEU A 155 -19.82 26.85 6.52
C LEU A 155 -20.77 25.78 5.97
N VAL A 156 -20.22 24.71 5.39
CA VAL A 156 -20.99 23.58 4.85
C VAL A 156 -20.66 22.26 5.52
N ALA A 157 -19.51 22.15 6.19
CA ALA A 157 -19.16 20.98 6.99
C ALA A 157 -18.17 21.33 8.10
N THR A 158 -18.30 20.64 9.22
CA THR A 158 -17.28 20.53 10.29
C THR A 158 -16.88 19.07 10.33
N LEU A 159 -15.57 18.82 10.27
CA LEU A 159 -14.96 17.52 10.13
C LEU A 159 -14.05 17.27 11.34
N GLY A 160 -13.79 16.01 11.68
CA GLY A 160 -12.63 15.68 12.50
C GLY A 160 -11.33 15.92 11.72
N ALA A 161 -10.22 15.32 12.16
CA ALA A 161 -8.92 15.39 11.46
C ALA A 161 -8.86 14.59 10.13
N TYR A 162 -9.88 14.73 9.28
CA TYR A 162 -9.90 14.18 7.92
C TYR A 162 -9.45 15.26 6.94
N GLU A 163 -8.46 14.98 6.08
CA GLU A 163 -7.96 15.98 5.11
C GLU A 163 -8.72 16.00 3.78
N TRP A 164 -10.01 15.63 3.79
CA TRP A 164 -10.83 15.60 2.60
C TRP A 164 -12.32 15.80 2.87
N TYR A 165 -13.05 16.31 1.87
CA TYR A 165 -14.49 16.53 1.89
C TYR A 165 -15.12 16.28 0.52
N VAL A 166 -16.27 15.59 0.49
CA VAL A 166 -17.05 15.39 -0.75
C VAL A 166 -18.31 16.23 -0.72
N ASP A 167 -18.43 17.14 -1.68
CA ASP A 167 -19.61 17.97 -1.86
C ASP A 167 -20.55 17.40 -2.93
N GLN A 168 -21.64 16.81 -2.47
CA GLN A 168 -22.70 16.25 -3.32
C GLN A 168 -23.80 17.26 -3.66
N ASN A 169 -23.76 18.46 -3.07
CA ASN A 169 -24.80 19.49 -3.22
C ASN A 169 -24.38 20.53 -4.27
N VAL A 170 -23.98 20.08 -5.45
CA VAL A 170 -23.49 20.91 -6.56
C VAL A 170 -24.42 20.79 -7.78
N SER A 171 -24.58 21.87 -8.54
CA SER A 171 -25.40 21.92 -9.76
C SER A 171 -24.56 22.05 -11.02
N ALA A 172 -24.97 21.36 -12.09
CA ALA A 172 -24.31 21.42 -13.38
C ALA A 172 -24.32 22.85 -13.93
N GLY A 173 -23.16 23.35 -14.36
CA GLY A 173 -22.97 24.69 -14.89
C GLY A 173 -22.74 25.78 -13.86
N GLN A 174 -22.58 25.43 -12.58
CA GLN A 174 -22.35 26.38 -11.51
C GLN A 174 -20.96 26.17 -10.92
N THR A 175 -20.10 27.19 -11.05
CA THR A 175 -18.81 27.23 -10.34
C THR A 175 -19.05 27.45 -8.85
N TYR A 176 -18.39 26.65 -8.02
CA TYR A 176 -18.34 26.79 -6.57
C TYR A 176 -16.92 27.09 -6.11
N TYR A 177 -16.80 27.87 -5.05
CA TYR A 177 -15.53 28.29 -4.44
C TYR A 177 -15.46 27.75 -3.02
N TYR A 178 -14.30 27.22 -2.63
CA TYR A 178 -14.08 26.57 -1.35
C TYR A 178 -12.82 27.12 -0.66
N VAL A 179 -12.92 27.23 0.66
CA VAL A 179 -11.80 27.46 1.57
C VAL A 179 -11.98 26.54 2.78
N VAL A 180 -10.88 26.21 3.45
CA VAL A 180 -10.85 25.31 4.60
C VAL A 180 -10.11 26.02 5.72
N THR A 181 -10.57 25.87 6.96
CA THR A 181 -9.86 26.27 8.19
C THR A 181 -9.62 25.02 9.05
N ALA A 182 -8.69 25.14 9.97
CA ALA A 182 -8.41 24.16 11.02
C ALA A 182 -8.92 24.71 12.36
N GLU A 183 -9.37 23.82 13.23
CA GLU A 183 -9.88 24.15 14.57
C GLU A 183 -9.20 23.27 15.60
N ASP A 184 -8.77 23.85 16.73
CA ASP A 184 -8.17 23.13 17.86
C ASP A 184 -9.23 22.66 18.89
N TYR A 185 -8.80 21.91 19.90
CA TYR A 185 -9.68 21.48 21.01
C TYR A 185 -10.09 22.64 21.95
N GLY A 186 -9.40 23.79 21.89
CA GLY A 186 -9.76 25.04 22.56
C GLY A 186 -10.93 25.77 21.87
N GLY A 187 -11.23 25.41 20.62
CA GLY A 187 -12.23 26.03 19.76
C GLY A 187 -11.71 27.29 19.03
N ASN A 188 -10.39 27.48 18.94
CA ASN A 188 -9.83 28.54 18.10
C ASN A 188 -9.74 28.03 16.66
N GLU A 189 -10.14 28.89 15.73
CA GLU A 189 -10.20 28.57 14.31
C GLU A 189 -9.16 29.39 13.54
N SER A 190 -8.46 28.72 12.63
CA SER A 190 -7.44 29.32 11.79
C SER A 190 -8.01 30.28 10.74
N GLY A 191 -7.11 30.99 10.05
CA GLY A 191 -7.48 31.71 8.83
C GLY A 191 -7.89 30.77 7.69
N TYR A 192 -8.58 31.29 6.68
CA TYR A 192 -8.89 30.52 5.48
C TYR A 192 -7.63 30.07 4.74
N SER A 193 -7.64 28.84 4.26
CA SER A 193 -6.71 28.35 3.24
C SER A 193 -6.84 29.15 1.94
N ASN A 194 -5.95 28.87 0.98
CA ASN A 194 -6.09 29.40 -0.37
C ASN A 194 -7.43 28.97 -1.00
N GLU A 195 -8.10 29.89 -1.68
CA GLU A 195 -9.34 29.55 -2.38
C GLU A 195 -9.08 28.61 -3.56
N VAL A 196 -9.92 27.57 -3.66
CA VAL A 196 -10.03 26.73 -4.85
C VAL A 196 -11.44 26.76 -5.40
N SER A 197 -11.59 26.51 -6.70
CA SER A 197 -12.89 26.50 -7.36
C SER A 197 -13.06 25.29 -8.27
N GLY A 198 -14.28 24.80 -8.40
CA GLY A 198 -14.65 23.72 -9.31
C GLY A 198 -16.08 23.85 -9.82
N GLU A 199 -16.36 23.24 -10.96
CA GLU A 199 -17.69 23.20 -11.57
C GLU A 199 -17.95 21.81 -12.15
N ILE A 200 -19.19 21.35 -12.08
CA ILE A 200 -19.63 20.19 -12.87
C ILE A 200 -20.25 20.69 -14.18
N GLY A 201 -19.77 20.28 -15.36
CA GLY A 201 -20.10 20.93 -16.64
C GLY A 201 -21.57 20.88 -17.13
N GLN A 202 -22.02 21.89 -17.91
CA GLN A 202 -23.35 21.93 -18.57
C GLN A 202 -23.43 20.99 -19.78
N GLY A 203 -24.25 19.93 -19.67
CA GLY A 203 -25.02 19.32 -20.76
C GLY A 203 -24.38 19.16 -22.16
N ASP A 204 -23.37 18.30 -22.28
CA ASP A 204 -23.20 17.46 -23.47
C ASP A 204 -24.03 16.18 -23.33
N ILE A 205 -24.29 15.46 -24.43
CA ILE A 205 -24.88 14.12 -24.38
C ILE A 205 -23.87 13.20 -23.69
N TRP A 206 -24.06 12.93 -22.41
CA TRP A 206 -23.22 12.01 -21.67
C TRP A 206 -23.64 10.56 -21.98
N ILE A 207 -22.81 9.87 -22.75
CA ILE A 207 -22.76 8.40 -22.64
C ILE A 207 -22.02 8.14 -21.34
N ILE A 208 -22.68 7.54 -20.34
CA ILE A 208 -21.96 6.98 -19.19
C ILE A 208 -21.30 5.68 -19.70
N SER A 209 -20.15 5.83 -20.37
CA SER A 209 -19.16 4.78 -20.45
C SER A 209 -18.39 4.83 -19.13
N PRO A 210 -18.06 3.70 -18.47
CA PRO A 210 -17.16 3.75 -17.34
C PRO A 210 -15.80 4.25 -17.85
N THR A 211 -15.48 5.52 -17.59
CA THR A 211 -14.12 6.05 -17.68
C THR A 211 -13.36 5.62 -16.44
N SER A 212 -12.22 5.01 -16.70
CA SER A 212 -11.25 4.40 -15.78
C SER A 212 -10.75 5.33 -14.67
N ALA A 213 -10.93 4.91 -13.41
CA ALA A 213 -10.01 5.22 -12.30
C ALA A 213 -10.23 4.24 -11.12
N SER A 214 -9.28 3.30 -10.96
CA SER A 214 -8.93 2.41 -9.83
C SER A 214 -9.98 1.61 -9.03
N PRO A 215 -9.62 0.40 -8.52
CA PRO A 215 -10.56 -0.66 -8.19
C PRO A 215 -10.93 -0.64 -6.70
N ALA A 216 -12.18 -0.31 -6.39
CA ALA A 216 -12.78 -0.70 -5.12
C ALA A 216 -14.24 -1.10 -5.36
N ILE A 217 -14.45 -2.42 -5.38
CA ILE A 217 -15.68 -3.17 -5.11
C ILE A 217 -17.00 -2.51 -5.58
N LEU A 218 -17.46 -2.89 -6.78
CA LEU A 218 -18.87 -2.83 -7.15
C LEU A 218 -19.25 -4.09 -7.94
N ASN A 219 -19.97 -4.97 -7.25
CA ASN A 219 -20.55 -6.19 -7.78
C ASN A 219 -21.58 -5.87 -8.90
N TYR A 220 -21.43 -6.55 -10.03
CA TYR A 220 -22.42 -6.86 -11.09
C TYR A 220 -23.48 -5.80 -11.42
N GLN A 221 -23.33 -5.10 -12.55
CA GLN A 221 -24.40 -4.70 -13.51
C GLN A 221 -23.86 -3.67 -14.53
N ASN A 222 -23.74 -4.05 -15.81
CA ASN A 222 -23.53 -3.06 -16.88
C ASN A 222 -24.84 -2.30 -17.11
N ARG A 223 -25.09 -1.29 -16.30
CA ARG A 223 -26.28 -0.45 -16.39
C ARG A 223 -26.02 0.69 -17.38
N VAL A 224 -26.58 0.61 -18.58
CA VAL A 224 -26.62 1.76 -19.49
C VAL A 224 -27.86 2.58 -19.15
N GLN A 225 -27.70 3.61 -18.33
CA GLN A 225 -28.77 4.58 -18.08
C GLN A 225 -28.75 5.64 -19.19
N ILE A 226 -29.77 5.61 -20.04
CA ILE A 226 -30.02 6.68 -20.99
C ILE A 226 -31.03 7.63 -20.35
N ARG A 227 -30.56 8.79 -19.87
CA ARG A 227 -31.45 9.89 -19.47
C ARG A 227 -31.66 10.80 -20.66
N TYR A 228 -32.91 10.92 -21.09
CA TYR A 228 -33.31 11.90 -22.09
C TYR A 228 -33.98 13.07 -21.37
N ASN A 229 -33.51 14.28 -21.61
CA ASN A 229 -34.08 15.49 -21.05
C ASN A 229 -34.78 16.27 -22.18
N TYR A 230 -36.11 16.33 -22.15
CA TYR A 230 -36.90 17.04 -23.16
C TYR A 230 -37.31 18.41 -22.63
N ASN A 231 -36.92 19.48 -23.33
CA ASN A 231 -37.40 20.82 -23.03
C ASN A 231 -38.74 21.06 -23.72
N ALA A 232 -39.81 21.20 -22.92
CA ALA A 232 -41.20 21.27 -23.37
C ALA A 232 -41.62 22.61 -24.05
N PHE A 233 -40.81 23.16 -24.97
CA PHE A 233 -41.14 24.41 -25.67
C PHE A 233 -41.63 24.25 -27.12
N ASP A 234 -41.57 23.07 -27.74
CA ASP A 234 -42.17 22.84 -29.08
C ASP A 234 -43.33 21.84 -29.03
N ARG A 235 -44.56 22.36 -29.15
CA ARG A 235 -45.84 21.65 -28.96
C ARG A 235 -46.22 20.65 -30.07
N LEU A 236 -45.29 20.10 -30.84
CA LEU A 236 -45.61 19.30 -32.03
C LEU A 236 -44.95 17.92 -32.12
N VAL A 237 -44.30 17.44 -31.06
CA VAL A 237 -43.83 16.05 -31.00
C VAL A 237 -44.89 15.22 -30.28
N SER A 238 -45.61 14.36 -31.02
CA SER A 238 -46.62 13.48 -30.43
C SER A 238 -46.02 12.17 -29.90
N GLU A 239 -44.93 11.66 -30.48
CA GLU A 239 -44.39 10.34 -30.15
C GLU A 239 -42.87 10.27 -30.39
N VAL A 240 -42.15 9.65 -29.44
CA VAL A 240 -40.71 9.34 -29.52
C VAL A 240 -40.54 7.83 -29.41
N TYR A 241 -39.84 7.21 -30.37
CA TYR A 241 -39.51 5.79 -30.34
C TYR A 241 -38.01 5.56 -30.17
N LEU A 242 -37.65 4.63 -29.28
CA LEU A 242 -36.30 4.10 -29.11
C LEU A 242 -36.24 2.68 -29.65
N GLY A 243 -35.30 2.42 -30.56
CA GLY A 243 -35.02 1.09 -31.07
C GLY A 243 -33.52 0.79 -31.06
N ILE A 244 -33.17 -0.45 -30.71
CA ILE A 244 -31.81 -0.96 -30.90
C ILE A 244 -31.69 -1.52 -32.31
N ILE A 245 -30.70 -1.06 -33.07
CA ILE A 245 -30.43 -1.56 -34.43
C ILE A 245 -29.09 -2.30 -34.45
N ASN A 246 -29.07 -3.49 -35.05
CA ASN A 246 -27.83 -4.21 -35.35
C ASN A 246 -27.04 -3.43 -36.41
N SER A 247 -25.80 -3.02 -36.10
CA SER A 247 -24.97 -2.23 -37.01
C SER A 247 -24.68 -2.88 -38.35
N ASP A 248 -24.67 -4.20 -38.40
CA ASP A 248 -24.15 -4.98 -39.52
C ASP A 248 -25.27 -5.38 -40.48
N THR A 249 -26.49 -5.60 -39.94
CA THR A 249 -27.67 -6.00 -40.73
C THR A 249 -28.69 -4.87 -40.94
N GLY A 250 -28.68 -3.84 -40.09
CA GLY A 250 -29.67 -2.76 -40.11
C GLY A 250 -31.04 -3.13 -39.56
N GLU A 251 -31.20 -4.34 -39.01
CA GLU A 251 -32.45 -4.83 -38.42
C GLU A 251 -32.65 -4.31 -36.98
N ILE A 252 -33.91 -4.07 -36.62
CA ILE A 252 -34.29 -3.67 -35.26
C ILE A 252 -34.31 -4.93 -34.38
N VAL A 253 -33.48 -4.93 -33.32
CA VAL A 253 -33.24 -6.10 -32.45
C VAL A 253 -34.07 -6.03 -31.18
N TYR A 254 -34.53 -4.85 -30.76
CA TYR A 254 -35.32 -4.71 -29.54
C TYR A 254 -36.27 -3.51 -29.58
N THR A 255 -37.50 -3.74 -29.07
CA THR A 255 -38.47 -2.75 -28.58
C THR A 255 -39.08 -3.33 -27.31
N GLU A 256 -39.13 -2.59 -26.19
CA GLU A 256 -39.56 -3.09 -24.87
C GLU A 256 -40.82 -3.97 -24.85
N SER A 257 -40.76 -5.04 -24.05
CA SER A 257 -41.88 -5.68 -23.31
C SER A 257 -41.30 -6.19 -21.98
N GLU A 258 -41.90 -6.03 -20.79
CA GLU A 258 -43.21 -6.54 -20.38
C GLU A 258 -43.75 -5.92 -19.06
N TRP A 259 -45.08 -5.92 -18.91
CA TRP A 259 -45.71 -6.45 -17.69
C TRP A 259 -47.02 -7.19 -18.06
N LYS A 260 -47.20 -8.45 -17.64
CA LYS A 260 -48.51 -9.14 -17.63
C LYS A 260 -48.68 -10.12 -16.45
N PRO A 261 -49.87 -10.17 -15.79
CA PRO A 261 -50.29 -11.25 -14.89
C PRO A 261 -51.07 -12.37 -15.67
N PRO A 262 -51.42 -13.52 -15.06
CA PRO A 262 -51.34 -14.84 -15.71
C PRO A 262 -52.65 -15.42 -16.33
N LEU A 263 -52.44 -16.46 -17.18
CA LEU A 263 -53.36 -17.53 -17.72
C LEU A 263 -54.19 -17.26 -19.00
N PRO A 264 -54.73 -18.28 -19.73
CA PRO A 264 -54.25 -19.63 -20.09
C PRO A 264 -54.42 -20.00 -21.60
N SER A 265 -53.66 -21.01 -22.08
CA SER A 265 -53.86 -21.90 -23.26
C SER A 265 -54.33 -21.33 -24.62
N LEU A 266 -53.47 -21.44 -25.66
CA LEU A 266 -53.68 -22.17 -26.95
C LEU A 266 -52.74 -21.66 -28.06
N GLY A 267 -51.86 -22.55 -28.53
CA GLY A 267 -51.49 -22.78 -29.95
C GLY A 267 -51.01 -21.64 -30.86
N HIS A 268 -49.76 -21.80 -31.31
CA HIS A 268 -49.17 -21.38 -32.60
C HIS A 268 -48.77 -19.90 -32.85
N GLU A 269 -47.46 -19.69 -32.95
CA GLU A 269 -46.62 -18.56 -33.45
C GLU A 269 -46.89 -18.15 -34.92
N PRO A 270 -46.27 -17.09 -35.54
CA PRO A 270 -45.65 -15.84 -35.02
C PRO A 270 -46.02 -14.56 -35.85
N TYR A 271 -46.27 -13.41 -35.22
CA TYR A 271 -46.08 -12.06 -35.80
C TYR A 271 -46.04 -11.01 -34.67
N PHE A 272 -44.93 -10.28 -34.52
CA PHE A 272 -44.79 -9.17 -33.58
C PHE A 272 -44.73 -7.83 -34.34
N ILE A 273 -45.77 -6.99 -34.21
CA ILE A 273 -45.72 -5.54 -34.50
C ILE A 273 -46.60 -4.81 -33.46
N TRP A 274 -45.92 -3.99 -32.65
CA TRP A 274 -46.34 -2.78 -31.90
C TRP A 274 -47.34 -2.86 -30.71
N ASN A 275 -46.97 -2.22 -29.58
CA ASN A 275 -47.71 -1.10 -28.92
C ASN A 275 -47.23 -0.83 -27.47
N GLY A 276 -46.07 -0.18 -27.29
CA GLY A 276 -45.74 0.51 -26.05
C GLY A 276 -46.08 2.00 -26.20
N LYS A 277 -47.31 2.40 -25.84
CA LYS A 277 -47.72 3.81 -25.88
C LYS A 277 -47.16 4.52 -24.65
N TYR A 278 -46.03 5.23 -24.78
CA TYR A 278 -45.53 6.08 -23.71
C TYR A 278 -46.03 7.52 -23.90
N SER A 279 -46.99 7.92 -23.06
CA SER A 279 -47.36 9.33 -22.90
C SER A 279 -46.47 9.89 -21.80
N PHE A 280 -45.37 10.56 -22.18
CA PHE A 280 -44.50 11.21 -21.19
C PHE A 280 -45.22 12.43 -20.61
N GLY A 281 -45.30 12.51 -19.29
CA GLY A 281 -45.67 13.74 -18.60
C GLY A 281 -44.56 14.80 -18.75
N PRO A 282 -44.84 16.06 -18.38
CA PRO A 282 -43.90 17.18 -18.57
C PRO A 282 -42.61 17.09 -17.75
N ASN A 283 -42.49 16.10 -16.86
CA ASN A 283 -41.34 15.87 -16.01
C ASN A 283 -40.92 14.40 -16.14
N GLU A 284 -39.77 14.19 -16.77
CA GLU A 284 -38.92 12.98 -16.74
C GLU A 284 -39.54 11.66 -17.25
N GLY A 285 -38.91 11.10 -18.28
CA GLY A 285 -39.06 9.69 -18.66
C GLY A 285 -37.70 8.99 -18.53
N ILE A 286 -37.58 8.06 -17.60
CA ILE A 286 -36.41 7.17 -17.51
C ILE A 286 -36.78 5.90 -18.28
N CYS A 287 -36.03 5.58 -19.34
CA CYS A 287 -36.04 4.26 -19.96
C CYS A 287 -34.80 3.52 -19.48
N VAL A 288 -34.99 2.33 -18.91
CA VAL A 288 -33.91 1.46 -18.42
C VAL A 288 -33.84 0.28 -19.37
N LEU A 289 -32.72 0.14 -20.08
CA LEU A 289 -32.45 -1.02 -20.90
C LEU A 289 -31.62 -2.02 -20.08
N ASP A 290 -32.25 -3.12 -19.69
CA ASP A 290 -31.61 -4.24 -19.02
C ASP A 290 -31.32 -5.36 -20.04
N GLY A 291 -30.03 -5.63 -20.32
CA GLY A 291 -29.63 -6.74 -21.17
C GLY A 291 -28.11 -6.85 -21.41
N TRP A 292 -27.67 -8.03 -21.85
CA TRP A 292 -26.29 -8.34 -22.22
C TRP A 292 -26.12 -8.18 -23.74
N TYR A 293 -25.16 -7.38 -24.22
CA TYR A 293 -25.01 -7.12 -25.66
C TYR A 293 -23.54 -7.04 -26.12
N ASP A 294 -23.23 -7.72 -27.24
CA ASP A 294 -21.87 -7.87 -27.81
C ASP A 294 -21.70 -7.34 -29.25
N THR A 295 -22.56 -6.41 -29.70
CA THR A 295 -22.46 -5.80 -31.05
C THR A 295 -22.44 -4.27 -30.99
N LYS A 296 -21.97 -3.59 -32.05
CA LYS A 296 -22.13 -2.13 -32.16
C LYS A 296 -23.61 -1.83 -32.27
N LEU A 297 -24.20 -1.33 -31.20
CA LEU A 297 -25.59 -0.92 -31.20
C LEU A 297 -25.67 0.54 -31.62
N TYR A 298 -26.63 0.86 -32.48
CA TYR A 298 -27.01 2.25 -32.74
C TYR A 298 -28.33 2.52 -32.05
N LEU A 299 -28.34 3.56 -31.21
CA LEU A 299 -29.58 4.12 -30.70
C LEU A 299 -30.16 5.02 -31.79
N LYS A 300 -31.36 4.69 -32.27
CA LYS A 300 -32.08 5.54 -33.21
C LYS A 300 -33.33 6.10 -32.56
N VAL A 301 -33.40 7.42 -32.50
CA VAL A 301 -34.57 8.16 -32.05
C VAL A 301 -35.43 8.45 -33.28
N PHE A 302 -36.71 8.06 -33.23
CA PHE A 302 -37.68 8.42 -34.26
C PHE A 302 -38.65 9.45 -33.68
N GLU A 303 -38.79 10.58 -34.36
CA GLU A 303 -39.79 11.59 -34.06
C GLU A 303 -40.93 11.48 -35.06
N PHE A 304 -42.17 11.32 -34.57
CA PHE A 304 -43.36 11.31 -35.43
C PHE A 304 -44.09 12.65 -35.31
N LEU A 305 -43.94 13.49 -36.33
CA LEU A 305 -44.69 14.74 -36.49
C LEU A 305 -45.97 14.42 -37.25
N GLY A 306 -47.11 14.42 -36.55
CA GLY A 306 -48.40 14.08 -37.12
C GLY A 306 -48.71 14.79 -38.46
N THR A 307 -49.18 14.00 -39.42
CA THR A 307 -49.59 14.31 -40.82
C THR A 307 -48.48 14.57 -41.85
N TYR A 308 -48.21 13.53 -42.64
CA TYR A 308 -47.63 13.53 -44.00
C TYR A 308 -46.39 14.42 -44.24
N ALA A 309 -45.32 14.21 -43.48
CA ALA A 309 -43.95 14.37 -43.98
C ALA A 309 -42.98 13.61 -43.07
N GLU A 310 -42.36 12.54 -43.57
CA GLU A 310 -41.18 11.96 -42.93
C GLU A 310 -40.00 12.93 -43.13
N THR A 311 -39.78 13.86 -42.19
CA THR A 311 -38.47 14.48 -42.04
C THR A 311 -37.71 13.70 -40.98
N SER A 312 -37.06 12.62 -41.39
CA SER A 312 -36.11 11.91 -40.53
C SER A 312 -34.82 12.72 -40.43
N GLU A 313 -34.67 13.56 -39.40
CA GLU A 313 -33.33 14.01 -39.03
C GLU A 313 -32.54 12.81 -38.51
N ARG A 314 -31.59 12.33 -39.32
CA ARG A 314 -30.66 11.28 -38.91
C ARG A 314 -29.55 11.91 -38.08
N ARG A 315 -29.67 11.87 -36.76
CA ARG A 315 -28.50 12.03 -35.89
C ARG A 315 -27.88 10.66 -35.68
N ASN A 316 -26.83 10.38 -36.45
CA ASN A 316 -25.99 9.21 -36.21
C ASN A 316 -25.21 9.46 -34.92
N ILE A 317 -25.69 8.94 -33.80
CA ILE A 317 -24.87 8.83 -32.60
C ILE A 317 -23.96 7.63 -32.85
N GLN A 318 -22.71 7.90 -33.23
CA GLN A 318 -21.69 6.88 -33.30
C GLN A 318 -21.36 6.50 -31.86
N MET A 319 -21.80 5.33 -31.40
CA MET A 319 -21.23 4.77 -30.19
C MET A 319 -19.75 4.51 -30.48
N VAL A 320 -18.88 5.35 -29.92
CA VAL A 320 -17.48 4.96 -29.72
C VAL A 320 -17.56 3.79 -28.74
N GLY A 321 -17.17 2.61 -29.21
CA GLY A 321 -17.46 1.36 -28.51
C GLY A 321 -17.01 1.42 -27.06
N CYS A 322 -17.92 1.14 -26.13
CA CYS A 322 -17.54 0.77 -24.78
C CYS A 322 -17.03 -0.66 -24.82
N ILE A 323 -15.83 -0.88 -25.35
CA ILE A 323 -15.04 -2.02 -24.89
C ILE A 323 -14.45 -1.57 -23.57
N SER A 324 -15.24 -1.61 -22.49
CA SER A 324 -14.66 -1.95 -21.20
C SER A 324 -14.43 -3.45 -21.24
N SER A 325 -13.47 -3.89 -22.05
CA SER A 325 -12.90 -5.22 -21.92
C SER A 325 -12.02 -5.22 -20.67
N MET A 326 -12.62 -5.04 -19.50
CA MET A 326 -11.95 -5.28 -18.23
C MET A 326 -11.99 -6.79 -18.00
N ILE A 327 -11.11 -7.50 -18.71
CA ILE A 327 -10.61 -8.78 -18.20
C ILE A 327 -10.02 -8.49 -16.83
N LYS A 328 -10.38 -9.28 -15.82
CA LYS A 328 -9.83 -9.13 -14.48
C LYS A 328 -9.31 -10.46 -13.98
N ILE A 329 -8.12 -10.44 -13.43
CA ILE A 329 -7.57 -11.55 -12.67
C ILE A 329 -8.29 -11.57 -11.34
N ILE A 330 -8.86 -12.72 -10.99
CA ILE A 330 -9.49 -12.96 -9.69
C ILE A 330 -8.95 -14.26 -9.09
N GLU A 331 -9.11 -14.37 -7.78
CA GLU A 331 -8.91 -15.62 -7.08
C GLU A 331 -10.01 -16.65 -7.40
N PRO A 332 -9.77 -17.95 -7.21
CA PRO A 332 -10.78 -18.99 -7.47
C PRO A 332 -12.07 -18.87 -6.64
N ASN A 333 -12.06 -18.08 -5.56
CA ASN A 333 -13.22 -17.79 -4.71
C ASN A 333 -14.07 -16.58 -5.21
N GLU A 334 -13.71 -16.02 -6.38
CA GLU A 334 -14.36 -14.87 -7.02
C GLU A 334 -14.30 -13.55 -6.21
N GLN A 335 -13.39 -13.43 -5.25
CA GLN A 335 -13.16 -12.17 -4.52
C GLN A 335 -12.16 -11.26 -5.24
N PRO A 336 -12.27 -9.92 -5.09
CA PRO A 336 -11.25 -8.97 -5.52
C PRO A 336 -9.94 -9.22 -4.78
N ILE A 337 -8.82 -9.14 -5.51
CA ILE A 337 -7.47 -9.34 -4.97
C ILE A 337 -7.19 -8.19 -4.01
N THR A 338 -7.33 -8.45 -2.71
CA THR A 338 -7.26 -7.42 -1.65
C THR A 338 -6.14 -7.66 -0.66
N ASP A 339 -5.54 -8.85 -0.64
CA ASP A 339 -4.51 -9.27 0.30
C ASP A 339 -3.21 -9.78 -0.36
N ASN A 340 -3.14 -9.80 -1.70
CA ASN A 340 -2.04 -10.41 -2.48
C ASN A 340 -1.76 -11.89 -2.15
N ASN A 341 -2.66 -12.58 -1.43
CA ASN A 341 -2.51 -13.98 -1.05
C ASN A 341 -3.07 -14.92 -2.13
N PHE A 342 -2.45 -14.95 -3.29
CA PHE A 342 -2.74 -16.02 -4.24
C PHE A 342 -2.62 -17.35 -3.51
N THR A 343 -3.67 -18.16 -3.53
CA THR A 343 -3.90 -19.27 -2.58
C THR A 343 -2.88 -20.40 -2.79
N PHE A 344 -1.66 -20.20 -2.30
CA PHE A 344 -0.61 -21.20 -2.17
C PHE A 344 -0.88 -21.91 -0.85
N ASN A 345 -1.61 -23.01 -0.89
CA ASN A 345 -1.86 -23.75 0.34
C ASN A 345 -0.57 -24.39 0.84
N SER A 346 -0.46 -24.55 2.16
CA SER A 346 0.67 -25.23 2.82
C SER A 346 0.90 -26.66 2.33
N ALA A 347 -0.09 -27.27 1.67
CA ALA A 347 -0.02 -28.60 1.08
C ALA A 347 0.61 -28.63 -0.34
N GLY A 348 0.74 -27.49 -1.02
CA GLY A 348 1.18 -27.37 -2.41
C GLY A 348 1.86 -26.02 -2.71
N PRO A 349 2.97 -25.69 -2.02
CA PRO A 349 3.75 -24.48 -2.31
C PRO A 349 4.13 -24.39 -3.80
N GLY A 350 4.09 -23.18 -4.35
CA GLY A 350 4.38 -22.95 -5.77
C GLY A 350 3.20 -23.16 -6.72
N VAL A 351 2.00 -23.52 -6.24
CA VAL A 351 0.76 -23.59 -7.04
C VAL A 351 -0.08 -22.30 -6.93
N CYS A 352 -0.18 -21.54 -8.02
CA CYS A 352 -1.01 -20.34 -8.15
C CYS A 352 -2.22 -20.66 -9.03
N ASN A 353 -3.43 -20.62 -8.47
CA ASN A 353 -4.68 -20.81 -9.22
C ASN A 353 -5.32 -19.45 -9.49
N VAL A 354 -5.63 -19.16 -10.75
CA VAL A 354 -6.24 -17.88 -11.13
C VAL A 354 -7.32 -18.05 -12.17
N THR A 355 -8.30 -17.16 -12.10
CA THR A 355 -9.46 -17.11 -13.00
C THR A 355 -9.59 -15.72 -13.59
N ALA A 356 -10.09 -15.64 -14.82
CA ALA A 356 -10.47 -14.39 -15.46
C ALA A 356 -11.98 -14.13 -15.29
N THR A 357 -12.34 -12.99 -14.69
CA THR A 357 -13.72 -12.47 -14.72
C THR A 357 -13.91 -11.41 -15.80
N GLY A 358 -15.17 -11.03 -16.04
CA GLY A 358 -15.55 -10.16 -17.16
C GLY A 358 -15.68 -10.92 -18.49
N THR A 359 -15.61 -12.25 -18.47
CA THR A 359 -15.69 -13.16 -19.63
C THR A 359 -17.06 -13.80 -19.82
N SER A 360 -18.01 -13.50 -18.93
CA SER A 360 -19.35 -14.10 -18.89
C SER A 360 -20.17 -13.67 -20.11
N GLY A 361 -20.36 -14.58 -21.07
CA GLY A 361 -21.20 -14.36 -22.25
C GLY A 361 -20.60 -14.84 -23.58
N ILE A 362 -19.27 -15.02 -23.66
CA ILE A 362 -18.59 -15.30 -24.94
C ILE A 362 -17.68 -16.52 -24.86
N SER A 363 -18.28 -17.72 -24.91
CA SER A 363 -17.53 -18.99 -24.87
C SER A 363 -16.49 -19.13 -26.00
N SER A 364 -16.62 -18.39 -27.09
CA SER A 364 -15.69 -18.39 -28.24
C SER A 364 -14.44 -17.53 -28.05
N GLU A 365 -14.43 -16.61 -27.08
CA GLU A 365 -13.31 -15.69 -26.83
C GLU A 365 -12.44 -16.13 -25.65
N ASN A 366 -13.01 -16.88 -24.70
CA ASN A 366 -12.28 -17.52 -23.61
C ASN A 366 -10.99 -18.24 -24.04
N PRO A 367 -10.96 -19.01 -25.16
CA PRO A 367 -9.74 -19.69 -25.62
C PRO A 367 -8.65 -18.76 -26.17
N LYS A 368 -8.92 -17.45 -26.33
CA LYS A 368 -7.98 -16.45 -26.89
C LYS A 368 -7.29 -15.60 -25.83
N LEU A 369 -7.71 -15.70 -24.56
CA LEU A 369 -7.00 -15.11 -23.43
C LEU A 369 -5.61 -15.73 -23.32
N GLU A 370 -4.61 -14.93 -22.98
CA GLU A 370 -3.23 -15.40 -22.81
C GLU A 370 -2.68 -14.94 -21.45
N TRP A 371 -2.09 -15.89 -20.72
CA TRP A 371 -1.53 -15.67 -19.39
C TRP A 371 0.00 -15.75 -19.37
N SER A 372 0.63 -14.88 -18.60
CA SER A 372 2.06 -14.95 -18.29
C SER A 372 2.32 -14.63 -16.82
N ILE A 373 3.34 -15.26 -16.26
CA ILE A 373 3.87 -14.95 -14.93
C ILE A 373 5.39 -14.92 -15.03
N ASP A 374 6.02 -14.00 -14.31
CA ASP A 374 7.47 -13.91 -14.22
C ASP A 374 8.08 -15.25 -13.77
N THR A 375 9.19 -15.63 -14.40
CA THR A 375 9.91 -16.86 -14.07
C THR A 375 10.76 -16.66 -12.82
N ILE A 376 10.99 -17.74 -12.07
CA ILE A 376 11.89 -17.77 -10.92
C ILE A 376 13.16 -18.52 -11.34
N SER A 377 14.33 -17.89 -11.18
CA SER A 377 15.59 -18.54 -11.52
C SER A 377 15.81 -19.77 -10.63
N GLY A 378 16.14 -20.92 -11.21
CA GLY A 378 16.31 -22.19 -10.48
C GLY A 378 15.02 -23.01 -10.29
N SER A 379 13.84 -22.42 -10.51
CA SER A 379 12.57 -23.14 -10.53
C SER A 379 12.12 -23.48 -11.96
N THR A 380 11.41 -24.59 -12.10
CA THR A 380 10.72 -24.97 -13.34
C THR A 380 9.27 -24.54 -13.26
N LEU A 381 8.85 -23.65 -14.15
CA LEU A 381 7.46 -23.21 -14.25
C LEU A 381 6.67 -24.11 -15.22
N THR A 382 5.65 -24.76 -14.70
CA THR A 382 4.66 -25.52 -15.47
C THR A 382 3.28 -24.86 -15.35
N SER A 383 2.38 -25.13 -16.30
CA SER A 383 1.00 -24.63 -16.21
C SER A 383 -0.03 -25.70 -16.56
N ASN A 384 -1.21 -25.61 -15.95
CA ASN A 384 -2.35 -26.44 -16.29
C ASN A 384 -3.57 -25.54 -16.55
N PRO A 385 -4.08 -25.45 -17.81
CA PRO A 385 -3.59 -26.16 -18.99
C PRO A 385 -2.19 -25.70 -19.46
N GLN A 386 -1.50 -26.57 -20.21
CA GLN A 386 -0.11 -26.34 -20.68
C GLN A 386 -0.02 -25.19 -21.68
N ASN A 387 -1.02 -25.06 -22.56
CA ASN A 387 -1.21 -23.82 -23.31
C ASN A 387 -1.80 -22.81 -22.32
N ARG A 388 -1.11 -21.68 -22.12
CA ARG A 388 -1.52 -20.64 -21.17
C ARG A 388 -2.68 -19.80 -21.69
N LYS A 389 -3.72 -20.49 -22.16
CA LYS A 389 -4.88 -19.93 -22.83
C LYS A 389 -6.14 -20.42 -22.18
N GLY A 390 -7.14 -19.56 -22.11
CA GLY A 390 -8.39 -19.88 -21.43
C GLY A 390 -8.71 -18.93 -20.29
N PRO A 391 -9.91 -19.08 -19.71
CA PRO A 391 -10.37 -18.24 -18.61
C PRO A 391 -9.83 -18.69 -17.25
N ASN A 392 -9.24 -19.88 -17.16
CA ASN A 392 -8.70 -20.45 -15.93
C ASN A 392 -7.31 -21.01 -16.20
N ILE A 393 -6.37 -20.74 -15.30
CA ILE A 393 -5.04 -21.33 -15.36
C ILE A 393 -4.48 -21.58 -13.97
N THR A 394 -3.74 -22.67 -13.85
CA THR A 394 -2.88 -22.96 -12.71
C THR A 394 -1.43 -22.82 -13.15
N PHE A 395 -0.65 -22.01 -12.44
CA PHE A 395 0.80 -21.98 -12.55
C PHE A 395 1.41 -22.82 -11.42
N THR A 396 2.36 -23.69 -11.74
CA THR A 396 3.06 -24.51 -10.77
C THR A 396 4.56 -24.34 -10.94
N PHE A 397 5.21 -23.75 -9.95
CA PHE A 397 6.67 -23.75 -9.81
C PHE A 397 7.12 -25.02 -9.09
N THR A 398 8.00 -25.79 -9.74
CA THR A 398 8.64 -26.97 -9.15
C THR A 398 10.14 -26.77 -9.10
N GLY A 399 10.77 -27.14 -7.98
CA GLY A 399 12.17 -26.82 -7.73
C GLY A 399 12.30 -25.43 -7.13
N LEU A 400 13.31 -25.27 -6.28
CA LEU A 400 13.55 -24.09 -5.48
C LEU A 400 14.49 -23.10 -6.18
N PRO A 401 14.29 -21.78 -6.02
CA PRO A 401 15.28 -20.82 -6.47
C PRO A 401 16.61 -21.01 -5.78
N SER A 402 17.68 -20.72 -6.52
CA SER A 402 19.05 -20.85 -6.02
C SER A 402 19.42 -19.75 -5.03
N LEU A 403 18.78 -18.57 -5.15
CA LEU A 403 19.03 -17.39 -4.33
C LEU A 403 17.78 -16.97 -3.58
N ASN A 404 17.95 -16.50 -2.35
CA ASN A 404 16.87 -15.95 -1.55
C ASN A 404 16.18 -14.74 -2.22
N SER A 405 16.95 -13.85 -2.86
CA SER A 405 16.43 -12.65 -3.54
C SER A 405 15.41 -12.93 -4.67
N GLU A 406 15.30 -14.17 -5.12
CA GLU A 406 14.32 -14.58 -6.13
C GLU A 406 12.90 -14.75 -5.51
N PHE A 407 12.79 -14.78 -4.18
CA PHE A 407 11.54 -14.62 -3.43
C PHE A 407 11.13 -13.16 -3.39
N SER A 408 10.40 -12.78 -4.41
CA SER A 408 9.91 -11.41 -4.55
C SER A 408 8.59 -11.41 -5.29
N ASN A 409 7.96 -10.25 -5.25
CA ASN A 409 6.82 -9.92 -6.09
C ASN A 409 7.04 -10.36 -7.54
N LYS A 410 6.12 -11.16 -8.06
CA LYS A 410 6.07 -11.60 -9.45
C LYS A 410 4.91 -10.93 -10.16
N THR A 411 5.12 -10.54 -11.40
CA THR A 411 4.10 -9.92 -12.24
C THR A 411 3.31 -11.03 -12.92
N LEU A 412 2.04 -11.19 -12.52
CA LEU A 412 1.07 -11.99 -13.24
C LEU A 412 0.32 -11.08 -14.21
N THR A 413 0.22 -11.51 -15.46
CA THR A 413 -0.39 -10.74 -16.53
C THR A 413 -1.38 -11.61 -17.29
N LEU A 414 -2.58 -11.06 -17.48
CA LEU A 414 -3.62 -11.57 -18.35
C LEU A 414 -3.77 -10.60 -19.53
N THR A 415 -3.73 -11.11 -20.75
CA THR A 415 -3.89 -10.29 -21.96
C THR A 415 -4.95 -10.87 -22.88
N TYR A 416 -5.53 -10.00 -23.69
CA TYR A 416 -6.31 -10.40 -24.85
C TYR A 416 -5.69 -9.83 -26.13
N PRO A 417 -4.79 -10.58 -26.80
CA PRO A 417 -3.91 -10.04 -27.86
C PRO A 417 -4.63 -9.42 -29.07
N ASN A 418 -5.87 -9.82 -29.32
CA ASN A 418 -6.64 -9.36 -30.48
C ASN A 418 -7.43 -8.06 -30.20
N VAL A 419 -7.37 -7.53 -28.98
CA VAL A 419 -8.01 -6.27 -28.58
C VAL A 419 -6.98 -5.38 -27.89
N SER A 420 -6.59 -4.31 -28.59
CA SER A 420 -5.57 -3.37 -28.11
C SER A 420 -5.97 -2.75 -26.77
N GLY A 421 -5.03 -2.66 -25.82
CA GLY A 421 -5.23 -2.09 -24.49
C GLY A 421 -5.98 -2.98 -23.50
N THR A 422 -6.29 -4.24 -23.86
CA THR A 422 -6.97 -5.19 -22.98
C THR A 422 -5.96 -6.07 -22.25
N GLN A 423 -5.56 -5.62 -21.06
CA GLN A 423 -4.63 -6.29 -20.16
C GLN A 423 -5.05 -6.07 -18.71
N ASP A 424 -4.78 -7.05 -17.85
CA ASP A 424 -4.78 -6.89 -16.40
C ASP A 424 -3.47 -7.44 -15.83
N THR A 425 -2.93 -6.77 -14.82
CA THR A 425 -1.64 -7.10 -14.21
C THR A 425 -1.74 -7.03 -12.71
N GLN A 426 -1.36 -8.12 -12.05
CA GLN A 426 -1.39 -8.27 -10.61
C GLN A 426 -0.02 -8.68 -10.09
N THR A 427 0.34 -8.13 -8.94
CA THR A 427 1.52 -8.55 -8.20
C THR A 427 1.19 -9.76 -7.34
N VAL A 428 1.96 -10.84 -7.48
CA VAL A 428 1.77 -12.10 -6.76
C VAL A 428 3.04 -12.47 -6.00
N GLN A 429 2.92 -12.94 -4.77
CA GLN A 429 4.07 -13.40 -3.98
C GLN A 429 4.21 -14.91 -4.08
N THR A 430 5.43 -15.41 -4.27
CA THR A 430 5.70 -16.85 -4.39
C THR A 430 6.53 -17.32 -3.21
N PHE A 431 6.09 -18.37 -2.52
CA PHE A 431 6.81 -18.96 -1.39
C PHE A 431 6.88 -20.49 -1.48
N PHE A 432 7.81 -21.07 -0.70
CA PHE A 432 7.88 -22.51 -0.49
C PHE A 432 7.69 -22.89 0.97
N SER A 433 7.43 -24.17 1.23
CA SER A 433 7.23 -24.66 2.59
C SER A 433 8.52 -24.58 3.40
N LYS A 434 8.43 -23.95 4.58
CA LYS A 434 9.51 -23.77 5.58
C LYS A 434 10.34 -25.02 5.78
N ASN A 435 9.62 -26.10 6.07
CA ASN A 435 10.14 -27.33 6.62
C ASN A 435 10.31 -28.42 5.55
N ALA A 436 10.04 -28.10 4.28
CA ALA A 436 10.36 -28.99 3.20
C ALA A 436 11.88 -29.04 2.97
N LEU A 437 12.35 -30.16 2.41
CA LEU A 437 13.78 -30.46 2.20
C LEU A 437 14.13 -30.52 0.70
N ASN A 438 13.46 -29.71 -0.11
CA ASN A 438 13.53 -29.78 -1.57
C ASN A 438 14.40 -28.67 -2.20
N ASN A 439 15.28 -28.07 -1.40
CA ASN A 439 16.28 -27.11 -1.89
C ASN A 439 17.38 -27.81 -2.67
N PRO A 440 18.15 -27.07 -3.50
CA PRO A 440 19.26 -27.64 -4.27
C PRO A 440 20.42 -28.18 -3.40
N GLY A 441 20.43 -27.90 -2.09
CA GLY A 441 21.48 -28.26 -1.13
C GLY A 441 21.29 -29.60 -0.40
N SER A 442 22.01 -29.77 0.71
CA SER A 442 22.27 -30.99 1.51
C SER A 442 21.05 -31.72 2.11
N GLY A 443 19.82 -31.31 1.81
CA GLY A 443 18.60 -31.85 2.43
C GLY A 443 18.25 -31.19 3.77
N ASP A 444 18.84 -30.03 4.07
CA ASP A 444 18.45 -29.16 5.19
C ASP A 444 17.07 -28.54 4.91
N PRO A 445 16.35 -28.03 5.92
CA PRO A 445 15.08 -27.37 5.70
C PRO A 445 15.25 -26.08 4.90
N ASN A 446 14.24 -25.76 4.10
CA ASN A 446 14.29 -24.63 3.19
C ASN A 446 14.57 -23.30 3.90
N TRP A 447 14.02 -23.08 5.10
CA TRP A 447 14.32 -21.85 5.86
C TRP A 447 15.81 -21.69 6.12
N TYR A 448 16.51 -22.75 6.52
CA TYR A 448 17.94 -22.72 6.83
C TYR A 448 18.75 -22.46 5.57
N TYR A 449 18.40 -23.14 4.48
CA TYR A 449 19.05 -22.95 3.19
C TYR A 449 18.99 -21.49 2.71
N TYR A 450 17.89 -20.77 2.96
CA TYR A 450 17.73 -19.40 2.48
C TYR A 450 18.27 -18.33 3.43
N TRP A 451 18.01 -18.47 4.73
CA TRP A 451 18.55 -17.51 5.70
C TRP A 451 20.06 -17.59 5.80
N SER A 452 20.67 -18.76 5.52
CA SER A 452 22.12 -18.87 5.40
C SER A 452 22.75 -18.13 4.20
N GLN A 453 21.94 -17.55 3.31
CA GLN A 453 22.42 -16.75 2.18
C GLN A 453 22.37 -15.25 2.44
N THR A 454 21.74 -14.84 3.55
CA THR A 454 21.53 -13.44 3.86
C THR A 454 22.63 -12.88 4.74
N GLU A 455 22.64 -11.57 4.93
CA GLU A 455 23.63 -10.94 5.81
C GLU A 455 23.39 -11.29 7.30
N ALA A 456 22.18 -11.73 7.65
CA ALA A 456 21.85 -12.32 8.95
C ALA A 456 22.68 -13.57 9.29
N SER A 457 23.17 -14.29 8.27
CA SER A 457 24.05 -15.45 8.40
C SER A 457 25.47 -15.04 8.77
N SER A 458 25.67 -14.58 10.00
CA SER A 458 27.02 -14.25 10.48
C SER A 458 27.77 -15.52 10.92
N GLY A 459 29.03 -15.63 10.51
CA GLY A 459 29.91 -16.71 10.95
C GLY A 459 29.77 -18.03 10.19
N ASN A 460 30.59 -19.01 10.58
CA ASN A 460 30.65 -20.32 9.95
C ASN A 460 29.79 -21.31 10.76
N HIS A 461 28.67 -21.77 10.21
CA HIS A 461 27.70 -22.60 10.92
C HIS A 461 27.12 -23.76 10.10
N GLN A 462 26.56 -24.73 10.81
CA GLN A 462 25.92 -25.91 10.26
C GLN A 462 24.55 -26.15 10.89
N TYR A 463 23.63 -26.71 10.12
CA TYR A 463 22.33 -27.10 10.65
C TYR A 463 22.44 -28.41 11.43
N ASP A 464 21.92 -28.42 12.66
CA ASP A 464 21.80 -29.63 13.48
C ASP A 464 20.40 -29.69 14.14
N PRO A 465 19.49 -30.54 13.62
CA PRO A 465 18.13 -30.66 14.17
C PRO A 465 18.07 -31.28 15.56
N ALA A 466 19.17 -31.86 16.07
CA ALA A 466 19.21 -32.40 17.43
C ALA A 466 19.37 -31.32 18.50
N THR A 467 19.65 -30.06 18.11
CA THR A 467 19.88 -28.93 18.99
C THR A 467 18.59 -28.43 19.65
N PRO A 468 18.49 -28.43 21.00
CA PRO A 468 17.28 -27.98 21.69
C PRO A 468 17.24 -26.46 21.99
N ASN A 469 18.37 -25.74 21.91
CA ASN A 469 18.53 -24.40 22.50
C ASN A 469 18.84 -23.28 21.47
N TYR A 470 18.18 -23.27 20.32
CA TYR A 470 18.44 -22.32 19.21
C TYR A 470 19.80 -22.53 18.51
N GLY A 471 20.88 -22.76 19.26
CA GLY A 471 22.19 -23.14 18.73
C GLY A 471 23.07 -23.83 19.77
N TYR A 472 24.31 -24.15 19.38
CA TYR A 472 25.42 -24.42 20.30
C TYR A 472 26.78 -24.35 19.59
N TYR A 473 27.81 -23.94 20.34
CA TYR A 473 29.20 -24.03 19.91
C TYR A 473 29.98 -25.10 20.68
N ILE A 474 30.74 -25.95 19.97
CA ILE A 474 31.72 -26.85 20.58
C ILE A 474 33.10 -26.19 20.50
N TRP A 475 33.75 -26.03 21.64
CA TRP A 475 35.08 -25.45 21.72
C TRP A 475 36.12 -26.16 20.85
N GLY A 476 36.74 -25.38 19.96
CA GLY A 476 37.72 -25.88 19.01
C GLY A 476 37.12 -26.40 17.70
N ASP A 477 35.80 -26.49 17.58
CA ASP A 477 35.17 -26.74 16.28
C ASP A 477 35.29 -25.49 15.38
N PRO A 478 35.57 -25.64 14.08
CA PRO A 478 35.52 -24.53 13.14
C PRO A 478 34.10 -24.00 12.83
N HIS A 479 33.04 -24.72 13.24
CA HIS A 479 31.64 -24.34 13.07
C HIS A 479 30.93 -24.23 14.41
N PHE A 480 29.86 -23.45 14.45
CA PHE A 480 28.79 -23.60 15.44
C PHE A 480 27.57 -24.24 14.78
N TYR A 481 26.63 -24.71 15.60
CA TYR A 481 25.47 -25.44 15.14
C TYR A 481 24.19 -24.65 15.41
N ILE A 482 23.27 -24.68 14.45
CA ILE A 482 21.98 -24.01 14.52
C ILE A 482 20.85 -25.04 14.48
N GLY A 483 19.91 -24.91 15.41
CA GLY A 483 18.78 -25.81 15.60
C GLY A 483 17.50 -25.39 14.89
N SER A 484 16.51 -26.28 14.85
CA SER A 484 15.17 -25.95 14.37
C SER A 484 14.47 -24.80 15.13
N PRO A 485 14.65 -24.63 16.46
CA PRO A 485 14.07 -23.50 17.19
C PRO A 485 14.46 -22.13 16.66
N ALA A 486 15.64 -22.00 16.03
CA ALA A 486 16.10 -20.76 15.38
C ALA A 486 15.18 -20.28 14.25
N SER A 487 14.25 -21.13 13.80
CA SER A 487 13.22 -20.76 12.83
C SER A 487 11.90 -20.30 13.43
N GLY A 488 11.73 -20.30 14.75
CA GLY A 488 10.50 -19.89 15.42
C GLY A 488 10.64 -18.56 16.15
N ILE A 489 9.66 -18.29 17.01
CA ILE A 489 9.66 -17.14 17.92
C ILE A 489 10.60 -17.44 19.08
N ASN A 490 11.58 -16.58 19.32
CA ASN A 490 12.33 -16.59 20.57
C ASN A 490 11.45 -16.01 21.68
N SER A 491 11.17 -16.81 22.72
CA SER A 491 10.30 -16.40 23.82
C SER A 491 10.86 -15.29 24.70
N TRP A 492 12.17 -15.04 24.64
CA TRP A 492 12.86 -14.06 25.48
C TRP A 492 12.89 -12.68 24.83
N THR A 493 13.28 -12.62 23.55
CA THR A 493 13.37 -11.38 22.77
C THR A 493 12.04 -11.03 22.10
N GLY A 494 11.18 -12.03 21.84
CA GLY A 494 9.94 -11.87 21.09
C GLY A 494 10.16 -11.79 19.58
N HIS A 495 11.42 -11.89 19.12
CA HIS A 495 11.77 -11.95 17.70
C HIS A 495 11.26 -13.26 17.08
N ASP A 496 11.04 -13.25 15.75
CA ASP A 496 10.58 -14.40 14.99
C ASP A 496 11.36 -14.54 13.68
N GLY A 497 11.33 -15.72 13.10
CA GLY A 497 11.79 -15.93 11.73
C GLY A 497 13.28 -15.66 11.56
N ILE A 498 13.61 -14.82 10.59
CA ILE A 498 14.99 -14.50 10.24
C ILE A 498 15.71 -13.72 11.34
N ASP A 499 14.99 -12.93 12.14
CA ASP A 499 15.57 -12.20 13.27
C ASP A 499 16.02 -13.16 14.37
N THR A 500 15.20 -14.17 14.69
CA THR A 500 15.58 -15.25 15.62
C THR A 500 16.79 -16.03 15.11
N PHE A 501 16.88 -16.26 13.80
CA PHE A 501 18.05 -16.91 13.22
C PHE A 501 19.30 -16.04 13.34
N ALA A 502 19.18 -14.74 13.05
CA ALA A 502 20.27 -13.78 13.11
C ALA A 502 20.85 -13.65 14.52
N GLU A 503 19.97 -13.47 15.51
CA GLU A 503 20.36 -13.32 16.92
C GLU A 503 21.05 -14.59 17.42
N THR A 504 20.55 -15.77 17.04
CA THR A 504 21.17 -17.06 17.35
C THR A 504 22.56 -17.18 16.70
N CYS A 505 22.69 -16.79 15.43
CA CYS A 505 23.97 -16.80 14.74
C CYS A 505 24.99 -15.88 15.42
N LEU A 506 24.57 -14.69 15.87
CA LEU A 506 25.43 -13.77 16.62
C LEU A 506 25.89 -14.35 17.95
N HIS A 507 24.94 -14.87 18.73
CA HIS A 507 25.18 -15.49 20.03
C HIS A 507 26.23 -16.62 19.93
N GLU A 508 25.96 -17.61 19.08
CA GLU A 508 26.83 -18.79 18.95
C GLU A 508 28.18 -18.48 18.29
N ASN A 509 28.19 -17.51 17.37
CA ASN A 509 29.43 -17.05 16.78
C ASN A 509 30.28 -16.29 17.81
N GLN A 510 29.67 -15.61 18.79
CA GLN A 510 30.39 -14.94 19.86
C GLN A 510 31.10 -15.94 20.77
N HIS A 511 30.48 -17.06 21.15
CA HIS A 511 31.15 -18.16 21.86
C HIS A 511 32.41 -18.64 21.13
N LYS A 512 32.33 -18.77 19.80
CA LYS A 512 33.48 -19.13 18.97
C LYS A 512 34.56 -18.04 18.96
N ILE A 513 34.18 -16.77 18.85
CA ILE A 513 35.11 -15.63 18.88
C ILE A 513 35.83 -15.57 20.24
N ASN A 514 35.11 -15.74 21.34
CA ASN A 514 35.64 -15.81 22.70
C ASN A 514 36.72 -16.91 22.79
N TYR A 515 36.40 -18.12 22.33
CA TYR A 515 37.36 -19.23 22.28
C TYR A 515 38.61 -18.93 21.43
N GLN A 516 38.40 -18.36 20.23
CA GLN A 516 39.49 -18.00 19.33
C GLN A 516 40.38 -16.87 19.88
N THR A 517 39.81 -15.97 20.67
CA THR A 517 40.50 -14.79 21.20
C THR A 517 41.30 -15.14 22.45
N TRP A 518 40.70 -15.87 23.40
CA TRP A 518 41.33 -16.11 24.69
C TRP A 518 42.12 -17.42 24.73
N TRP A 519 41.58 -18.49 24.15
CA TRP A 519 42.09 -19.83 24.38
C TRP A 519 43.04 -20.32 23.27
N VAL A 520 42.74 -20.04 22.01
CA VAL A 520 43.61 -20.46 20.88
C VAL A 520 45.05 -19.92 20.99
N PRO A 521 45.31 -18.63 21.32
CA PRO A 521 46.67 -18.10 21.37
C PRO A 521 47.58 -18.76 22.41
N ILE A 522 47.00 -19.38 23.44
CA ILE A 522 47.71 -20.03 24.54
C ILE A 522 47.67 -21.57 24.48
N GLY A 523 47.14 -22.15 23.41
CA GLY A 523 47.16 -23.59 23.15
C GLY A 523 45.89 -24.36 23.51
N GLY A 524 44.76 -23.66 23.69
CA GLY A 524 43.47 -24.21 24.05
C GLY A 524 43.10 -24.00 25.52
N TYR A 525 41.93 -24.51 25.91
CA TYR A 525 41.41 -24.33 27.27
C TYR A 525 42.32 -24.91 28.35
N ASN A 526 42.47 -24.16 29.44
CA ASN A 526 43.23 -24.58 30.61
C ASN A 526 42.58 -24.08 31.91
N ALA A 527 41.92 -24.98 32.64
CA ALA A 527 41.26 -24.71 33.93
C ALA A 527 42.18 -24.24 35.07
N GLN A 528 43.49 -24.10 34.86
CA GLN A 528 44.38 -23.42 35.80
C GLN A 528 44.44 -21.90 35.60
N LEU A 529 43.95 -21.42 34.45
CA LEU A 529 43.94 -20.01 34.06
C LEU A 529 42.52 -19.41 34.04
N ASP A 530 41.53 -20.22 34.43
CA ASP A 530 40.11 -19.97 34.60
C ASP A 530 39.72 -20.71 35.89
N GLN A 531 39.84 -20.02 37.03
CA GLN A 531 39.78 -20.66 38.36
C GLN A 531 38.36 -20.88 38.89
N ASP A 532 37.44 -20.01 38.51
CA ASP A 532 36.01 -20.10 38.82
C ASP A 532 35.24 -20.92 37.79
N GLY A 533 35.81 -21.18 36.61
CA GLY A 533 35.24 -22.07 35.60
C GLY A 533 34.16 -21.40 34.77
N ASP A 534 34.20 -20.07 34.64
CA ASP A 534 33.23 -19.26 33.91
C ASP A 534 33.49 -19.26 32.39
N TYR A 535 34.65 -19.80 31.97
CA TYR A 535 35.18 -19.88 30.61
C TYR A 535 35.81 -18.61 30.03
N VAL A 536 35.93 -17.56 30.83
CA VAL A 536 36.76 -16.39 30.57
C VAL A 536 38.14 -16.64 31.18
N LEU A 537 39.17 -15.96 30.67
CA LEU A 537 40.51 -16.07 31.24
C LEU A 537 40.60 -15.12 32.44
N ASP A 538 41.01 -15.60 33.63
CA ASP A 538 41.17 -14.79 34.88
C ASP A 538 41.89 -13.45 34.63
N SER A 539 42.86 -13.46 33.72
CA SER A 539 43.69 -12.30 33.40
C SER A 539 43.03 -11.29 32.44
N ALA A 540 41.97 -11.67 31.74
CA ALA A 540 41.21 -10.86 30.79
C ALA A 540 39.99 -10.20 31.44
N GLU A 541 39.38 -10.85 32.43
CA GLU A 541 38.15 -10.40 33.10
C GLU A 541 38.18 -8.95 33.64
N PRO A 542 39.25 -8.46 34.30
CA PRO A 542 39.25 -7.08 34.77
C PRO A 542 39.12 -6.03 33.65
N ALA A 543 39.53 -6.37 32.42
CA ALA A 543 39.39 -5.48 31.27
C ALA A 543 37.97 -5.50 30.67
N LEU A 544 37.18 -6.53 31.01
CA LEU A 544 35.79 -6.71 30.61
C LEU A 544 34.81 -6.27 31.71
N ASN A 545 35.32 -5.76 32.83
CA ASN A 545 34.57 -5.45 34.06
C ASN A 545 33.96 -6.68 34.77
N LEU A 546 34.59 -7.84 34.63
CA LEU A 546 34.23 -9.10 35.28
C LEU A 546 35.09 -9.35 36.54
N ASP A 547 34.60 -10.19 37.46
CA ASP A 547 35.24 -10.54 38.73
C ASP A 547 35.88 -11.94 38.64
N PRO A 548 37.24 -12.05 38.57
CA PRO A 548 37.97 -13.30 38.31
C PRO A 548 37.99 -14.30 39.46
N THR A 549 37.03 -14.19 40.35
CA THR A 549 36.83 -15.09 41.48
C THR A 549 35.40 -15.62 41.53
N LYS A 550 34.58 -15.28 40.54
CA LYS A 550 33.17 -15.59 40.49
C LYS A 550 32.84 -16.20 39.15
N TRP A 551 32.18 -17.35 39.24
CA TRP A 551 31.63 -18.03 38.07
C TRP A 551 30.55 -17.21 37.34
N ASP A 552 29.95 -16.26 38.06
CA ASP A 552 28.82 -15.41 37.66
C ASP A 552 28.99 -14.06 38.39
N THR A 553 29.45 -13.06 37.66
CA THR A 553 29.83 -11.75 38.21
C THR A 553 28.62 -10.98 38.74
N ASP A 554 27.49 -11.01 38.00
CA ASP A 554 26.31 -10.19 38.25
C ASP A 554 25.18 -10.90 39.02
N GLY A 555 25.26 -12.23 39.12
CA GLY A 555 24.41 -13.10 39.90
C GLY A 555 23.11 -13.51 39.20
N ASP A 556 23.04 -13.43 37.87
CA ASP A 556 21.82 -13.75 37.11
C ASP A 556 21.59 -15.26 36.88
N GLY A 557 22.61 -16.08 37.14
CA GLY A 557 22.58 -17.54 37.03
C GLY A 557 23.25 -18.10 35.77
N TRP A 558 23.84 -17.26 34.92
CA TRP A 558 24.71 -17.63 33.81
C TRP A 558 26.17 -17.32 34.13
N ASN A 559 27.09 -17.86 33.33
CA ASN A 559 28.50 -17.54 33.49
C ASN A 559 28.89 -16.36 32.61
N ASP A 560 29.95 -15.67 33.00
CA ASP A 560 30.36 -14.43 32.36
C ASP A 560 30.67 -14.60 30.85
N GLU A 561 31.13 -15.77 30.42
CA GLU A 561 31.34 -16.06 28.99
C GLU A 561 30.03 -16.11 28.20
N HIS A 562 28.96 -16.65 28.80
CA HIS A 562 27.64 -16.67 28.19
C HIS A 562 27.00 -15.28 28.22
N ASP A 563 27.24 -14.47 29.24
CA ASP A 563 26.75 -13.09 29.30
C ASP A 563 27.36 -12.24 28.16
N ILE A 564 28.64 -12.44 27.86
CA ILE A 564 29.29 -11.81 26.71
C ILE A 564 28.64 -12.25 25.38
N ALA A 565 28.25 -13.52 25.26
CA ALA A 565 27.54 -14.00 24.07
C ALA A 565 26.12 -13.43 23.98
N TYR A 566 25.45 -13.31 25.13
CA TYR A 566 24.12 -12.72 25.25
C TYR A 566 24.11 -11.23 24.90
N ASP A 567 25.12 -10.46 25.33
CA ASP A 567 25.30 -9.07 24.92
C ASP A 567 25.40 -8.91 23.39
N ALA A 568 26.00 -9.88 22.69
CA ALA A 568 26.06 -9.86 21.23
C ALA A 568 24.68 -10.09 20.58
N GLU A 569 23.81 -10.88 21.21
CA GLU A 569 22.42 -11.11 20.81
C GLU A 569 21.58 -9.83 21.00
N PHE A 570 21.70 -9.15 22.15
CA PHE A 570 20.93 -7.94 22.48
C PHE A 570 21.25 -6.73 21.59
N ASN A 571 22.40 -6.74 20.94
CA ASN A 571 22.76 -5.72 19.94
C ASN A 571 22.05 -5.94 18.59
N TRP A 572 21.32 -7.04 18.39
CA TRP A 572 20.46 -7.22 17.22
C TRP A 572 19.18 -6.38 17.34
N SER A 573 18.94 -5.50 16.37
CA SER A 573 17.70 -4.73 16.28
C SER A 573 16.64 -5.54 15.51
N ALA A 574 15.48 -5.76 16.11
CA ALA A 574 14.34 -6.36 15.43
C ALA A 574 14.05 -5.64 14.11
N GLY A 575 13.79 -6.42 13.05
CA GLY A 575 13.52 -5.88 11.72
C GLY A 575 14.76 -5.42 10.94
N ARG A 576 15.97 -5.60 11.49
CA ARG A 576 17.22 -5.35 10.76
C ARG A 576 17.34 -6.17 9.48
N ALA A 577 16.68 -7.33 9.42
CA ALA A 577 16.59 -8.18 8.23
C ALA A 577 15.18 -8.18 7.60
N ASP A 578 14.33 -7.18 7.82
CA ASP A 578 12.96 -7.12 7.29
C ASP A 578 12.90 -7.18 5.76
N SER A 579 13.83 -6.51 5.08
CA SER A 579 13.99 -6.60 3.63
C SER A 579 14.49 -7.97 3.16
N GLU A 580 14.85 -8.86 4.07
CA GLU A 580 15.28 -10.24 3.84
C GLU A 580 14.26 -11.26 4.37
N ASP A 581 13.30 -10.86 5.21
CA ASP A 581 12.20 -11.69 5.76
C ASP A 581 11.18 -12.12 4.69
N TRP A 582 11.28 -11.57 3.47
CA TRP A 582 10.62 -12.12 2.27
C TRP A 582 10.95 -13.61 2.05
N SER A 583 12.06 -14.05 2.63
CA SER A 583 12.54 -15.42 2.63
C SER A 583 11.82 -16.35 3.58
N ASN A 584 10.97 -15.86 4.48
CA ASN A 584 10.32 -16.67 5.51
C ASN A 584 9.37 -17.66 4.85
N PRO A 585 9.81 -18.91 4.60
CA PRO A 585 9.09 -19.79 3.71
C PRO A 585 7.88 -20.27 4.49
N GLY A 586 6.72 -19.59 4.40
CA GLY A 586 5.49 -19.94 5.11
C GLY A 586 5.01 -18.98 6.21
N HIS A 587 5.62 -17.80 6.42
CA HIS A 587 5.07 -16.79 7.35
C HIS A 587 4.28 -15.67 6.65
N GLN A 588 4.32 -15.58 5.31
CA GLN A 588 3.59 -14.56 4.55
C GLN A 588 2.07 -14.82 4.39
N SER A 589 1.45 -15.65 5.23
CA SER A 589 -0.01 -15.91 5.16
C SER A 589 -0.78 -15.53 6.44
N SER A 590 -0.30 -14.57 7.22
CA SER A 590 -1.04 -14.02 8.37
C SER A 590 -1.64 -12.64 8.13
N LYS A 591 -1.38 -12.02 6.97
CA LYS A 591 -2.15 -10.87 6.46
C LYS A 591 -3.23 -11.35 5.51
#